data_AF-A0A3N0BE97-F1
#
_entry.id   AF-A0A3N0BE97-F1
#
_cell.length_a   1.000
_cell.length_b   1.000
_cell.length_c   1.000
_cell.angle_alpha   90.00
_cell.angle_beta   90.00
_cell.angle_gamma   90.00
#
_symmetry.space_group_name_H-M   'P 1'
#
loop_
_entity.id
_entity.type
_entity.pdbx_description
1 polymer ?
#
loop_
_entity_poly.entity_id
_entity_poly.type
_entity_poly.pdbx_seq_one_letter_code
_entity_poly.pdbx_strand_id
1 'polypeptide(L)'
;MGIDLPERNAFLRCVERARPLLPSRPVGFCHGDYHVGNLLLGSDGELAVIDFDRSRTADPWDDHKRVVWDVEASPAFASGRIDGYFDGDVPDEFWALLAAYCASNAIGSIAWAVHFGEEQVEHHLRQTRDIFESYNEMEHVISKWYAPSSHDMRRDIARTS
;
A
#
# COMPACT_ATOMS: atom_id res chain seq x y z
N MET A 1 -17.66 -12.53 -18.38
CA MET A 1 -17.90 -11.07 -18.27
C MET A 1 -16.53 -10.41 -18.32
N GLY A 2 -16.26 -9.57 -19.31
CA GLY A 2 -15.04 -8.75 -19.30
C GLY A 2 -15.30 -7.58 -18.35
N ILE A 3 -14.54 -7.46 -17.27
CA ILE A 3 -14.58 -6.26 -16.43
C ILE A 3 -13.75 -5.20 -17.14
N ASP A 4 -14.38 -4.08 -17.48
CA ASP A 4 -13.66 -2.92 -18.00
C ASP A 4 -12.96 -2.21 -16.85
N LEU A 5 -11.68 -1.90 -17.03
CA LEU A 5 -10.86 -1.18 -16.07
C LEU A 5 -10.09 -0.09 -16.82
N PRO A 6 -10.68 1.10 -17.00
CA PRO A 6 -10.06 2.20 -17.74
C PRO A 6 -8.65 2.57 -17.25
N GLU A 7 -8.42 2.43 -15.94
CA GLU A 7 -7.18 2.77 -15.23
C GLU A 7 -6.05 1.76 -15.49
N ARG A 8 -6.35 0.58 -16.06
CA ARG A 8 -5.42 -0.54 -16.22
C ARG A 8 -4.08 -0.12 -16.84
N ASN A 9 -4.11 0.69 -17.89
CA ASN A 9 -2.89 1.09 -18.59
C ASN A 9 -2.00 2.00 -17.73
N ALA A 10 -2.59 2.84 -16.88
CA ALA A 10 -1.84 3.69 -15.96
C ALA A 10 -1.17 2.86 -14.86
N PHE A 11 -1.88 1.88 -14.29
CA PHE A 11 -1.32 0.93 -13.34
C PHE A 11 -0.15 0.12 -13.94
N LEU A 12 -0.32 -0.41 -15.15
CA LEU A 12 0.76 -1.13 -15.84
C LEU A 12 1.98 -0.25 -16.07
N ARG A 13 1.79 1.00 -16.50
CA ARG A 13 2.91 1.96 -16.64
C ARG A 13 3.59 2.24 -15.30
N CYS A 14 2.84 2.38 -14.21
CA CYS A 14 3.39 2.57 -12.86
C CYS A 14 4.28 1.38 -12.46
N VAL A 15 3.80 0.15 -12.64
CA VAL A 15 4.57 -1.07 -12.36
C VAL A 15 5.85 -1.13 -13.20
N GLU A 16 5.76 -0.85 -14.50
CA GLU A 16 6.93 -0.87 -15.38
C GLU A 16 7.97 0.20 -15.02
N ARG A 17 7.55 1.39 -14.57
CA ARG A 17 8.47 2.45 -14.08
C ARG A 17 9.22 2.02 -12.81
N ALA A 18 8.58 1.27 -11.92
CA ALA A 18 9.21 0.79 -10.68
C ALA A 18 10.02 -0.50 -10.86
N ARG A 19 9.83 -1.25 -11.96
CA ARG A 19 10.51 -2.53 -12.23
C ARG A 19 12.04 -2.49 -12.01
N PRO A 20 12.80 -1.45 -12.41
CA PRO A 20 14.25 -1.40 -12.20
C PRO A 20 14.69 -1.40 -10.73
N LEU A 21 13.80 -1.08 -9.79
CA LEU A 21 14.07 -1.02 -8.34
C LEU A 21 14.02 -2.42 -7.68
N LEU A 22 13.33 -3.38 -8.30
CA LEU A 22 13.09 -4.71 -7.74
C LEU A 22 14.33 -5.62 -7.61
N PRO A 23 15.30 -5.66 -8.55
CA PRO A 23 16.40 -6.62 -8.49
C PRO A 23 17.30 -6.52 -7.25
N SER A 24 17.38 -5.35 -6.63
CA SER A 24 18.19 -5.09 -5.43
C SER A 24 17.45 -5.31 -4.12
N ARG A 25 16.15 -5.62 -4.17
CA ARG A 25 15.32 -5.76 -2.97
C ARG A 25 15.64 -7.04 -2.20
N PRO A 26 15.72 -6.98 -0.87
CA PRO A 26 15.83 -8.18 -0.06
C PRO A 26 14.57 -9.02 -0.21
N VAL A 27 14.69 -10.31 0.10
CA VAL A 27 13.58 -11.25 0.09
C VAL A 27 13.42 -11.82 1.49
N GLY A 28 12.22 -11.72 2.03
CA GLY A 28 11.89 -12.12 3.41
C GLY A 28 10.49 -12.70 3.52
N PHE A 29 10.15 -13.14 4.73
CA PHE A 29 8.79 -13.59 5.05
C PHE A 29 7.85 -12.38 5.07
N CYS A 30 6.75 -12.48 4.33
CA CYS A 30 5.70 -11.48 4.25
C CYS A 30 4.37 -12.15 4.62
N HIS A 31 3.53 -11.43 5.35
CA HIS A 31 2.18 -11.86 5.71
C HIS A 31 1.29 -12.05 4.48
N GLY A 32 1.45 -11.19 3.47
CA GLY A 32 0.73 -11.21 2.21
C GLY A 32 -0.67 -10.59 2.24
N ASP A 33 -1.16 -10.19 3.41
CA ASP A 33 -2.46 -9.54 3.63
C ASP A 33 -2.45 -8.62 4.87
N TYR A 34 -1.40 -7.81 5.00
CA TYR A 34 -1.16 -7.03 6.21
C TYR A 34 -1.92 -5.68 6.20
N HIS A 35 -3.03 -5.62 6.92
CA HIS A 35 -3.84 -4.40 7.09
C HIS A 35 -4.58 -4.39 8.43
N VAL A 36 -5.18 -3.26 8.79
CA VAL A 36 -5.88 -2.98 10.06
C VAL A 36 -6.91 -4.04 10.46
N GLY A 37 -7.55 -4.70 9.48
CA GLY A 37 -8.52 -5.77 9.75
C GLY A 37 -7.90 -7.04 10.34
N ASN A 38 -6.60 -7.23 10.13
CA ASN A 38 -5.82 -8.38 10.61
C ASN A 38 -4.96 -8.04 11.84
N LEU A 39 -5.17 -6.87 12.44
CA LEU A 39 -4.48 -6.40 13.63
C LEU A 39 -5.42 -6.41 14.84
N LEU A 40 -4.99 -7.05 15.93
CA LEU A 40 -5.72 -7.11 17.19
C LEU A 40 -4.92 -6.38 18.27
N LEU A 41 -5.53 -5.40 18.94
CA LEU A 41 -4.92 -4.74 20.10
C LEU A 41 -5.41 -5.39 21.39
N GLY A 42 -4.49 -6.03 22.11
CA GLY A 42 -4.76 -6.62 23.41
C GLY A 42 -5.03 -5.57 24.49
N SER A 43 -5.68 -5.98 25.57
CA SER A 43 -5.90 -5.10 26.75
C SER A 43 -4.61 -4.71 27.47
N ASP A 44 -3.53 -5.46 27.21
CA ASP A 44 -2.16 -5.18 27.65
C ASP A 44 -1.44 -4.15 26.75
N GLY A 45 -2.06 -3.74 25.65
CA GLY A 45 -1.47 -2.82 24.66
C GLY A 45 -0.60 -3.50 23.61
N GLU A 46 -0.51 -4.84 23.62
CA GLU A 46 0.26 -5.59 22.63
C GLU A 46 -0.53 -5.79 21.33
N LEU A 47 0.16 -5.71 20.20
CA LEU A 47 -0.43 -5.91 18.89
C LEU A 47 -0.23 -7.37 18.45
N ALA A 48 -1.32 -8.09 18.22
CA ALA A 48 -1.29 -9.40 17.59
C ALA A 48 -1.70 -9.31 16.12
N VAL A 49 -1.05 -10.11 15.28
CA VAL A 49 -1.33 -10.23 13.84
C VAL A 49 -1.93 -11.60 13.58
N ILE A 50 -2.99 -11.67 12.79
CA ILE A 50 -3.70 -12.91 12.45
C ILE A 50 -3.86 -13.05 10.93
N ASP A 51 -4.31 -14.21 10.46
CA ASP A 51 -4.65 -14.48 9.06
C ASP A 51 -3.45 -14.59 8.07
N PHE A 52 -2.50 -15.48 8.40
CA PHE A 52 -1.30 -15.73 7.58
C PHE A 52 -1.52 -16.67 6.37
N ASP A 53 -2.76 -16.87 5.93
CA ASP A 53 -3.12 -17.82 4.87
C ASP A 53 -2.53 -17.46 3.50
N ARG A 54 -2.21 -16.17 3.29
CA ARG A 54 -1.57 -15.59 2.09
C ARG A 54 -0.08 -15.32 2.25
N SER A 55 0.53 -15.83 3.33
CA SER A 55 1.95 -15.62 3.60
C SER A 55 2.84 -16.19 2.50
N ARG A 56 3.94 -15.48 2.22
CA ARG A 56 4.88 -15.84 1.17
C ARG A 56 6.25 -15.20 1.37
N THR A 57 7.19 -15.61 0.54
CA THR A 57 8.52 -15.02 0.46
C THR A 57 8.56 -13.96 -0.64
N ALA A 58 8.80 -12.69 -0.27
CA ALA A 58 8.77 -11.54 -1.17
C ALA A 58 9.60 -10.36 -0.62
N ASP A 59 9.61 -9.21 -1.31
CA ASP A 59 10.13 -7.95 -0.73
C ASP A 59 9.30 -7.58 0.51
N PRO A 60 9.91 -7.39 1.69
CA PRO A 60 9.19 -6.99 2.91
C PRO A 60 8.31 -5.73 2.75
N TRP A 61 8.64 -4.84 1.82
CA TRP A 61 7.84 -3.65 1.55
C TRP A 61 6.50 -3.98 0.87
N ASP A 62 6.35 -5.15 0.24
CA ASP A 62 5.11 -5.59 -0.42
C ASP A 62 3.94 -5.74 0.58
N ASP A 63 4.19 -6.05 1.85
CA ASP A 63 3.13 -6.16 2.87
C ASP A 63 2.35 -4.84 3.06
N HIS A 64 2.91 -3.71 2.65
CA HIS A 64 2.23 -2.42 2.71
C HIS A 64 1.23 -2.22 1.56
N LYS A 65 1.14 -3.11 0.57
CA LYS A 65 0.25 -2.96 -0.60
C LYS A 65 -1.24 -2.96 -0.26
N ARG A 66 -1.61 -3.40 0.94
CA ARG A 66 -2.98 -3.37 1.48
C ARG A 66 -3.30 -2.06 2.18
N VAL A 67 -2.44 -1.04 2.09
CA VAL A 67 -2.61 0.27 2.74
C VAL A 67 -3.95 0.95 2.44
N VAL A 68 -4.61 0.65 1.32
CA VAL A 68 -5.96 1.19 1.04
C VAL A 68 -6.97 0.87 2.15
N TRP A 69 -6.88 -0.32 2.76
CA TRP A 69 -7.73 -0.71 3.89
C TRP A 69 -7.43 0.11 5.15
N ASP A 70 -6.15 0.43 5.37
CA ASP A 70 -5.74 1.28 6.49
C ASP A 70 -6.17 2.72 6.29
N VAL A 71 -6.08 3.22 5.04
CA VAL A 71 -6.50 4.57 4.65
C VAL A 71 -8.02 4.74 4.79
N GLU A 72 -8.80 3.74 4.38
CA GLU A 72 -10.26 3.73 4.58
C GLU A 72 -10.65 3.82 6.05
N ALA A 73 -9.91 3.11 6.93
CA ALA A 73 -10.15 3.17 8.37
C ALA A 73 -9.66 4.49 8.99
N SER A 74 -8.45 4.93 8.65
CA SER A 74 -7.84 6.18 9.11
C SER A 74 -6.55 6.50 8.33
N PRO A 75 -6.51 7.57 7.52
CA PRO A 75 -5.28 8.02 6.87
C PRO A 75 -4.13 8.30 7.84
N ALA A 76 -4.45 8.81 9.04
CA ALA A 76 -3.46 9.06 10.08
C ALA A 76 -2.83 7.76 10.61
N PHE A 77 -3.61 6.67 10.73
CA PHE A 77 -3.10 5.36 11.09
C PHE A 77 -2.20 4.79 9.97
N ALA A 78 -2.64 4.89 8.71
CA ALA A 78 -1.84 4.46 7.56
C ALA A 78 -0.48 5.17 7.48
N SER A 79 -0.47 6.50 7.65
CA SER A 79 0.76 7.30 7.76
C SER A 79 1.63 6.85 8.93
N GLY A 80 1.06 6.77 10.15
CA GLY A 80 1.80 6.38 11.34
C GLY A 80 2.43 4.99 11.25
N ARG A 81 1.78 4.04 10.56
CA ARG A 81 2.33 2.70 10.33
C ARG A 81 3.57 2.73 9.43
N ILE A 82 3.55 3.53 8.37
CA ILE A 82 4.71 3.68 7.47
C ILE A 82 5.84 4.43 8.19
N ASP A 83 5.53 5.56 8.83
CA ASP A 83 6.50 6.31 9.63
C ASP A 83 7.16 5.41 10.68
N GLY A 84 6.35 4.65 11.44
CA GLY A 84 6.84 3.74 12.47
C GLY A 84 7.72 2.61 11.93
N TYR A 85 7.43 2.08 10.73
CA TYR A 85 8.26 1.05 10.09
C TYR A 85 9.66 1.57 9.74
N PHE A 86 9.77 2.84 9.37
CA PHE A 86 11.02 3.48 8.96
C PHE A 86 11.64 4.39 10.02
N ASP A 87 11.12 4.40 11.24
CA ASP A 87 11.52 5.36 12.30
C ASP A 87 11.51 6.83 11.82
N GLY A 88 10.53 7.14 10.96
CA GLY A 88 10.32 8.44 10.33
C GLY A 88 11.23 8.76 9.13
N ASP A 89 12.19 7.91 8.75
CA ASP A 89 13.10 8.14 7.61
C ASP A 89 12.70 7.26 6.42
N VAL A 90 11.58 7.59 5.78
CA VAL A 90 11.01 6.79 4.69
C VAL A 90 11.82 6.98 3.39
N PRO A 91 12.44 5.92 2.83
CA PRO A 91 13.25 6.07 1.62
C PRO A 91 12.42 6.46 0.38
N ASP A 92 12.96 7.31 -0.49
CA ASP A 92 12.29 7.70 -1.75
C ASP A 92 11.89 6.48 -2.62
N GLU A 93 12.73 5.44 -2.62
CA GLU A 93 12.49 4.20 -3.35
C GLU A 93 11.25 3.44 -2.83
N PHE A 94 10.95 3.55 -1.54
CA PHE A 94 9.77 2.91 -0.94
C PHE A 94 8.48 3.45 -1.57
N TRP A 95 8.39 4.76 -1.81
CA TRP A 95 7.19 5.37 -2.39
C TRP A 95 6.91 4.87 -3.80
N ALA A 96 7.95 4.79 -4.63
CA ALA A 96 7.83 4.26 -5.99
C ALA A 96 7.39 2.79 -5.99
N LEU A 97 7.92 1.98 -5.06
CA LEU A 97 7.56 0.57 -4.92
C LEU A 97 6.16 0.39 -4.33
N LEU A 98 5.78 1.15 -3.31
CA LEU A 98 4.43 1.12 -2.72
C LEU A 98 3.37 1.45 -3.78
N ALA A 99 3.57 2.50 -4.58
CA ALA A 99 2.67 2.84 -5.68
C ALA A 99 2.52 1.68 -6.68
N ALA A 100 3.63 1.02 -7.05
CA ALA A 100 3.62 -0.13 -7.94
C ALA A 100 2.94 -1.37 -7.32
N TYR A 101 3.15 -1.63 -6.02
CA TYR A 101 2.49 -2.71 -5.31
C TYR A 101 0.98 -2.48 -5.18
N CYS A 102 0.55 -1.26 -4.87
CA CYS A 102 -0.86 -0.86 -4.88
C CYS A 102 -1.49 -1.02 -6.27
N ALA A 103 -0.80 -0.59 -7.33
CA ALA A 103 -1.24 -0.75 -8.72
C ALA A 103 -1.40 -2.23 -9.13
N SER A 104 -0.41 -3.06 -8.77
CA SER A 104 -0.46 -4.51 -9.00
C SER A 104 -1.61 -5.16 -8.22
N ASN A 105 -1.82 -4.76 -6.96
CA ASN A 105 -2.92 -5.22 -6.13
C ASN A 105 -4.29 -4.81 -6.69
N ALA A 106 -4.45 -3.58 -7.17
CA ALA A 106 -5.69 -3.10 -7.76
C ALA A 106 -6.11 -3.97 -8.96
N ILE A 107 -5.17 -4.29 -9.86
CA ILE A 107 -5.44 -5.19 -10.99
C ILE A 107 -5.77 -6.61 -10.52
N GLY A 108 -4.95 -7.17 -9.62
CA GLY A 108 -5.07 -8.58 -9.19
C GLY A 108 -6.30 -8.87 -8.34
N SER A 109 -6.73 -7.90 -7.52
CA SER A 109 -7.82 -8.07 -6.56
C SER A 109 -9.19 -8.16 -7.23
N ILE A 110 -9.41 -7.45 -8.36
CA ILE A 110 -10.62 -7.56 -9.17
C ILE A 110 -10.78 -8.99 -9.71
N ALA A 111 -9.70 -9.60 -10.21
CA ALA A 111 -9.74 -10.98 -10.71
C ALA A 111 -10.12 -11.98 -9.62
N TRP A 112 -9.64 -11.76 -8.38
CA TRP A 112 -10.04 -12.56 -7.23
C TRP A 112 -11.53 -12.33 -6.88
N ALA A 113 -11.98 -11.08 -6.84
CA ALA A 113 -13.34 -10.71 -6.45
C ALA A 113 -14.43 -11.33 -7.33
N VAL A 114 -14.15 -11.56 -8.62
CA VAL A 114 -15.06 -12.25 -9.55
C VAL A 114 -15.51 -13.62 -9.03
N HIS A 115 -14.67 -14.31 -8.26
CA HIS A 115 -15.00 -15.63 -7.70
C HIS A 115 -15.94 -15.56 -6.49
N PHE A 116 -16.12 -14.38 -5.87
CA PHE A 116 -16.87 -14.20 -4.63
C PHE A 116 -18.19 -13.46 -4.80
N GLY A 117 -18.43 -12.86 -5.96
CA GLY A 117 -19.72 -12.25 -6.32
C GLY A 117 -19.64 -10.76 -6.59
N GLU A 118 -20.76 -10.21 -7.05
CA GLU A 118 -20.85 -8.85 -7.58
C GLU A 118 -20.53 -7.77 -6.53
N GLU A 119 -20.98 -7.93 -5.29
CA GLU A 119 -20.68 -7.00 -4.20
C GLU A 119 -19.18 -6.85 -3.96
N GLN A 120 -18.43 -7.96 -3.99
CA GLN A 120 -16.98 -7.95 -3.83
C GLN A 120 -16.31 -7.28 -5.03
N VAL A 121 -16.80 -7.53 -6.25
CA VAL A 121 -16.28 -6.87 -7.46
C VAL A 121 -16.49 -5.36 -7.36
N GLU A 122 -17.67 -4.90 -6.98
CA GLU A 122 -17.95 -3.47 -6.82
C GLU A 122 -17.09 -2.80 -5.76
N HIS A 123 -16.85 -3.48 -4.63
CA HIS A 123 -15.96 -2.99 -3.59
C HIS A 123 -14.54 -2.81 -4.11
N HIS A 124 -13.97 -3.82 -4.76
CA HIS A 124 -12.60 -3.74 -5.29
C HIS A 124 -12.47 -2.73 -6.44
N LEU A 125 -13.53 -2.52 -7.24
CA LEU A 125 -13.57 -1.44 -8.23
C LEU A 125 -13.58 -0.05 -7.58
N ARG A 126 -14.26 0.14 -6.44
CA ARG A 126 -14.19 1.38 -5.65
C ARG A 126 -12.76 1.62 -5.15
N GLN A 127 -12.17 0.64 -4.47
CA GLN A 127 -10.79 0.73 -3.99
C GLN A 127 -9.78 1.02 -5.11
N THR A 128 -9.98 0.42 -6.27
CA THR A 128 -9.15 0.66 -7.44
C THR A 128 -9.20 2.12 -7.89
N ARG A 129 -10.39 2.74 -7.91
CA ARG A 129 -10.53 4.18 -8.20
C ARG A 129 -9.93 5.05 -7.11
N ASP A 130 -10.12 4.70 -5.84
CA ASP A 130 -9.56 5.46 -4.72
C ASP A 130 -8.02 5.47 -4.77
N ILE A 131 -7.40 4.34 -5.09
CA ILE A 131 -5.95 4.25 -5.35
C ILE A 131 -5.58 5.16 -6.52
N PHE A 132 -6.28 5.04 -7.66
CA PHE A 132 -5.99 5.82 -8.85
C PHE A 132 -6.05 7.33 -8.59
N GLU A 133 -7.09 7.83 -7.94
CA GLU A 133 -7.29 9.25 -7.65
C GLU A 133 -6.29 9.79 -6.61
N SER A 134 -6.00 8.98 -5.58
CA SER A 134 -5.10 9.37 -4.50
C SER A 134 -3.64 9.51 -4.96
N TYR A 135 -3.21 8.69 -5.94
CA TYR A 135 -1.92 8.82 -6.62
C TYR A 135 -1.93 9.79 -7.81
N ASN A 136 -3.01 10.57 -7.98
CA ASN A 136 -3.18 11.50 -9.09
C ASN A 136 -3.03 10.82 -10.45
N GLU A 137 -3.89 9.84 -10.73
CA GLU A 137 -3.88 9.02 -11.95
C GLU A 137 -2.60 8.20 -12.13
N MET A 138 -1.97 7.84 -11.01
CA MET A 138 -0.64 7.22 -10.94
C MET A 138 0.51 8.09 -11.48
N GLU A 139 0.33 9.42 -11.59
CA GLU A 139 1.43 10.33 -11.95
C GLU A 139 2.33 10.65 -10.75
N HIS A 140 1.85 10.47 -9.52
CA HIS A 140 2.65 10.66 -8.31
C HIS A 140 3.00 9.31 -7.66
N VAL A 141 4.14 9.26 -6.96
CA VAL A 141 4.59 8.09 -6.17
C VAL A 141 4.24 8.19 -4.68
N ILE A 142 3.97 9.40 -4.19
CA ILE A 142 3.43 9.64 -2.85
C ILE A 142 1.95 9.97 -3.01
N SER A 143 1.11 9.24 -2.29
CA SER A 143 -0.34 9.43 -2.36
C SER A 143 -0.80 10.61 -1.50
N LYS A 144 -1.88 11.27 -1.92
CA LYS A 144 -2.49 12.43 -1.24
C LYS A 144 -2.94 12.15 0.20
N TRP A 145 -3.17 10.90 0.58
CA TRP A 145 -3.57 10.54 1.95
C TRP A 145 -2.40 10.59 2.93
N TYR A 146 -1.16 10.50 2.45
CA TYR A 146 0.00 10.47 3.33
C TYR A 146 0.30 11.86 3.89
N ALA A 147 0.25 11.97 5.21
CA ALA A 147 0.71 13.13 5.96
C ALA A 147 1.87 12.70 6.87
N PRO A 148 3.10 13.18 6.64
CA PRO A 148 4.24 12.83 7.49
C PRO A 148 4.03 13.35 8.91
N SER A 149 4.51 12.61 9.90
CA SER A 149 4.47 13.06 11.29
C SER A 149 5.24 14.38 11.49
N SER A 150 4.75 15.23 12.40
CA SER A 150 5.32 16.57 12.66
C SER A 150 6.76 16.56 13.21
N HIS A 151 7.33 15.39 13.50
CA HIS A 151 8.74 15.23 13.86
C HIS A 151 9.66 15.38 12.63
N ASP A 152 9.17 15.05 11.44
CA ASP A 152 9.93 15.07 10.18
C ASP A 152 10.11 16.49 9.63
N MET A 153 9.07 17.33 9.70
CA MET A 153 9.14 18.77 9.37
C MET A 153 10.25 19.54 10.12
N ARG A 154 10.68 19.06 11.30
CA ARG A 154 11.76 19.71 12.07
C ARG A 154 13.16 19.33 11.58
N ARG A 155 13.34 18.20 10.90
CA ARG A 155 14.64 17.75 10.37
C ARG A 155 14.99 18.46 9.06
N ASP A 156 13.99 18.80 8.24
CA ASP A 156 14.20 19.59 7.01
C ASP A 156 14.66 21.03 7.30
N ILE A 157 14.20 21.62 8.40
CA ILE A 157 14.67 22.93 8.87
C ILE A 157 16.13 22.87 9.36
N ALA A 158 16.54 21.73 9.93
CA ALA A 158 17.90 21.56 10.47
C ALA A 158 18.96 21.22 9.39
N ARG A 159 18.56 20.71 8.22
CA ARG A 159 19.47 20.44 7.09
C ARG A 159 19.69 21.64 6.15
N THR A 160 18.90 22.71 6.32
CA THR A 160 19.01 23.96 5.55
C THR A 160 19.66 25.11 6.33
N SER A 161 20.26 24.80 7.49
CA SER A 161 20.95 25.75 8.38
C SER A 161 22.47 25.54 8.40
#